data_AF-A0AAT9QGZ2-F1
#
_entry.id   AF-A0AAT9QGZ2-F1
#
_cell.length_a   1.000
_cell.length_b   1.000
_cell.length_c   1.000
_cell.angle_alpha   90.00
_cell.angle_beta   90.00
_cell.angle_gamma   90.00
#
_symmetry.space_group_name_H-M   'P 1'
#
loop_
_entity.id
_entity.type
_entity.pdbx_description
1 polymer ?
#
loop_
_entity_poly.entity_id
_entity_poly.type
_entity_poly.pdbx_seq_one_letter_code
_entity_poly.pdbx_strand_id
1 'polypeptide(L)'
;MTFFCGGSRNVAGFIGLFDGVFVLEVDLETLESRLARRPPDEWGGQPEERGLIKHLHQTREEIPPGGIAIDATAPLPRVVNEILRHVQANGPA
;
A
#
# COMPACT_ATOMS: atom_id res chain seq x y z
N MET A 1 -18.77 -1.45 5.12
CA MET A 1 -17.53 -0.97 4.47
C MET A 1 -16.45 -1.98 4.79
N THR A 2 -15.90 -2.62 3.77
CA THR A 2 -14.97 -3.74 3.92
C THR A 2 -13.67 -3.35 3.25
N PHE A 3 -12.55 -3.60 3.92
CA PHE A 3 -11.22 -3.33 3.39
C PHE A 3 -10.48 -4.65 3.20
N PHE A 4 -9.77 -4.76 2.08
CA PHE A 4 -8.84 -5.85 1.80
C PHE A 4 -7.44 -5.26 1.64
N CYS A 5 -6.47 -5.76 2.41
CA CYS A 5 -5.13 -5.21 2.48
C CYS A 5 -4.10 -6.30 2.16
N GLY A 6 -3.10 -5.96 1.36
CA GLY A 6 -1.99 -6.84 1.02
C GLY A 6 -1.42 -6.55 -0.35
N GLY A 7 -0.21 -7.06 -0.62
CA GLY A 7 0.34 -7.12 -1.97
C GLY A 7 -0.30 -8.27 -2.73
N SER A 8 -0.73 -8.03 -3.97
CA SER A 8 -1.38 -9.05 -4.78
C SER A 8 -0.78 -9.10 -6.19
N ARG A 9 -0.17 -10.24 -6.52
CA ARG A 9 0.38 -10.51 -7.84
C ARG A 9 -0.67 -10.96 -8.86
N ASN A 10 -1.88 -11.27 -8.40
CA ASN A 10 -3.05 -11.56 -9.23
C ASN A 10 -4.07 -10.41 -9.22
N VAL A 11 -3.62 -9.18 -8.94
CA VAL A 11 -4.46 -7.97 -8.81
C VAL A 11 -5.40 -7.80 -10.00
N ALA A 12 -4.91 -8.02 -11.23
CA ALA A 12 -5.71 -7.91 -12.45
C ALA A 12 -6.97 -8.81 -12.46
N GLY A 13 -6.96 -9.93 -11.72
CA GLY A 13 -8.09 -10.85 -11.66
C GLY A 13 -9.25 -10.39 -10.78
N PHE A 14 -9.04 -9.42 -9.88
CA PHE A 14 -10.06 -9.02 -8.91
C PHE A 14 -10.10 -7.51 -8.63
N ILE A 15 -9.23 -6.70 -9.23
CA ILE A 15 -9.19 -5.26 -8.99
C ILE A 15 -10.51 -4.55 -9.31
N GLY A 16 -11.24 -5.05 -10.32
CA GLY A 16 -12.56 -4.55 -10.69
C GLY A 16 -13.69 -4.88 -9.72
N LEU A 17 -13.41 -5.68 -8.67
CA LEU A 17 -14.38 -5.95 -7.59
C LEU A 17 -14.38 -4.87 -6.51
N PHE A 18 -13.43 -3.94 -6.52
CA PHE A 18 -13.34 -2.87 -5.53
C PHE A 18 -13.95 -1.57 -6.04
N ASP A 19 -14.67 -0.87 -5.15
CA ASP A 19 -15.17 0.49 -5.41
C ASP A 19 -14.04 1.54 -5.47
N GLY A 20 -12.86 1.21 -4.93
CA GLY A 20 -11.69 2.06 -4.93
C GLY A 20 -10.47 1.33 -4.38
N VAL A 21 -9.29 1.77 -4.80
CA VAL A 21 -8.00 1.16 -4.43
C VAL A 21 -7.13 2.23 -3.84
N PHE A 22 -6.65 2.02 -2.62
CA PHE A 22 -5.73 2.94 -1.94
C PHE A 22 -4.30 2.38 -1.98
N VAL A 23 -3.36 3.22 -2.39
CA VAL A 23 -1.93 2.90 -2.45
C VAL A 23 -1.23 3.65 -1.34
N LEU A 24 -0.73 2.91 -0.34
CA LEU A 24 -0.01 3.49 0.80
C LEU A 24 1.43 3.78 0.39
N GLU A 25 1.72 5.06 0.16
CA GLU A 25 3.03 5.49 -0.33
C GLU A 25 3.91 5.96 0.81
N VAL A 26 5.19 5.60 0.73
CA VAL A 26 6.25 6.13 1.58
C VAL A 26 7.47 6.44 0.71
N ASP A 27 8.29 7.37 1.15
CA ASP A 27 9.61 7.57 0.56
C ASP A 27 10.53 6.37 0.83
N LEU A 28 11.63 6.29 0.07
CA LEU A 28 12.58 5.17 0.15
C LEU A 28 13.27 5.09 1.52
N GLU A 29 13.59 6.23 2.13
CA GLU A 29 14.25 6.27 3.44
C GLU A 29 13.33 5.71 4.53
N THR A 30 12.06 6.12 4.54
CA THR A 30 11.03 5.59 5.42
C THR A 30 10.81 4.09 5.20
N LEU A 31 10.78 3.64 3.94
CA LEU A 31 10.64 2.22 3.60
C LEU A 31 11.80 1.39 4.16
N GLU A 32 13.03 1.81 3.90
CA GLU A 32 14.24 1.11 4.34
C GLU A 32 14.33 1.06 5.87
N SER A 33 14.02 2.17 6.56
CA SER A 33 13.97 2.24 8.02
C SER A 33 12.96 1.26 8.61
N ARG A 34 11.76 1.15 8.01
CA ARG A 34 10.72 0.20 8.44
C ARG A 34 11.12 -1.26 8.19
N LEU A 35 11.73 -1.56 7.05
CA LEU A 35 12.22 -2.91 6.73
C LEU A 35 13.36 -3.35 7.64
N ALA A 36 14.28 -2.44 7.99
CA ALA A 36 15.39 -2.74 8.90
C ALA A 36 14.94 -3.18 10.29
N ARG A 37 13.76 -2.71 10.74
CA ARG A 37 13.14 -3.04 12.03
C ARG A 37 12.22 -4.27 11.95
N ARG A 38 12.01 -4.84 10.76
CA ARG A 38 11.08 -5.95 10.54
C ARG A 38 11.70 -7.29 10.99
N PRO A 39 10.99 -8.11 11.78
CA PRO A 39 11.42 -9.44 12.17
C PRO A 39 11.71 -10.35 10.95
N PRO A 40 12.70 -11.28 11.04
CA PRO A 40 13.06 -12.16 9.92
C PRO A 40 11.95 -13.13 9.47
N ASP A 41 10.99 -13.42 10.34
CA ASP A 41 9.84 -14.31 10.09
C ASP A 41 8.65 -13.60 9.44
N GLU A 42 8.72 -12.28 9.25
CA GLU A 42 7.75 -11.51 8.49
C GLU A 42 8.25 -11.22 7.08
N TRP A 43 7.33 -11.14 6.11
CA TRP A 43 7.65 -10.72 4.73
C TRP A 43 8.40 -9.39 4.70
N GLY A 44 9.57 -9.32 4.07
CA GLY A 44 10.45 -8.14 4.08
C GLY A 44 11.46 -8.14 5.25
N GLY A 45 11.44 -9.17 6.08
CA GLY A 45 12.45 -9.48 7.09
C GLY A 45 13.73 -10.03 6.46
N GLN A 46 13.62 -10.78 5.35
CA GLN A 46 14.76 -11.40 4.67
C GLN A 46 15.39 -10.47 3.61
N PRO A 47 16.72 -10.55 3.40
CA PRO A 47 17.42 -9.69 2.42
C PRO A 47 16.87 -9.79 0.98
N GLU A 48 16.52 -10.98 0.52
CA GLU A 48 15.97 -11.20 -0.84
C GLU A 48 14.61 -10.52 -1.01
N GLU A 49 13.75 -10.62 -0.01
CA GLU A 49 12.43 -9.97 0.02
C GLU A 49 12.58 -8.44 0.04
N ARG A 50 13.54 -7.91 0.79
CA ARG A 50 13.86 -6.47 0.79
C ARG A 50 14.35 -6.00 -0.58
N GLY A 51 15.15 -6.80 -1.27
CA GLY A 51 15.58 -6.52 -2.64
C GLY A 51 14.39 -6.37 -3.59
N LEU A 52 13.44 -7.31 -3.53
CA LEU A 52 12.21 -7.23 -4.31
C LEU A 52 11.36 -6.01 -3.93
N ILE A 53 11.16 -5.74 -2.64
CA ILE A 53 10.36 -4.60 -2.17
C ILE A 53 10.95 -3.27 -2.67
N LYS A 54 12.28 -3.11 -2.64
CA LYS A 54 12.94 -1.91 -3.19
C LYS A 54 12.76 -1.79 -4.69
N HIS A 55 12.88 -2.89 -5.43
CA HIS A 55 12.64 -2.91 -6.86
C HIS A 55 11.21 -2.46 -7.19
N LEU A 56 10.20 -3.07 -6.55
CA LEU A 56 8.79 -2.74 -6.75
C LEU A 56 8.46 -1.30 -6.37
N HIS A 57 9.09 -0.76 -5.31
CA HIS A 57 8.95 0.65 -4.94
C HIS A 57 9.47 1.59 -6.03
N GLN A 58 10.61 1.25 -6.64
CA GLN A 58 11.24 2.06 -7.70
C GLN A 58 10.51 1.95 -9.04
N THR A 59 10.11 0.74 -9.45
CA THR A 59 9.50 0.52 -10.77
C THR A 59 8.01 0.78 -10.79
N ARG A 60 7.34 0.66 -9.63
CA ARG A 60 5.89 0.81 -9.48
C ARG A 60 5.06 -0.14 -10.36
N GLU A 61 5.68 -1.22 -10.86
CA GLU A 61 5.09 -2.10 -11.88
C GLU A 61 3.86 -2.90 -11.40
N GLU A 62 3.71 -3.08 -10.07
CA GLU A 62 2.57 -3.76 -9.47
C GLU A 62 1.50 -2.78 -8.92
N ILE A 63 1.63 -1.48 -9.19
CA ILE A 63 0.63 -0.49 -8.75
C ILE A 63 -0.48 -0.41 -9.81
N PRO A 64 -1.73 -0.73 -9.47
CA PRO A 64 -2.82 -0.70 -10.44
C PRO A 64 -3.10 0.73 -10.91
N PRO A 65 -3.42 0.92 -12.20
CA PRO A 65 -3.82 2.23 -12.71
C PRO A 65 -5.09 2.70 -12.02
N GLY A 66 -5.15 4.00 -11.68
CA GLY A 66 -6.29 4.58 -10.97
C GLY A 66 -6.28 4.39 -9.45
N GLY A 67 -5.22 3.82 -8.88
CA GLY A 67 -5.02 3.79 -7.43
C GLY A 67 -4.94 5.21 -6.83
N ILE A 68 -5.62 5.41 -5.71
CA ILE A 68 -5.60 6.65 -4.92
C ILE A 68 -4.37 6.60 -4.01
N ALA A 69 -3.38 7.45 -4.29
CA ALA A 69 -2.20 7.57 -3.44
C ALA A 69 -2.57 8.18 -2.08
N ILE A 70 -2.10 7.57 -1.01
CA ILE A 70 -2.24 8.04 0.38
C ILE A 70 -0.85 8.13 0.98
N ASP A 71 -0.51 9.29 1.55
CA ASP A 71 0.78 9.48 2.23
C ASP A 71 0.80 8.69 3.54
N ALA A 72 1.50 7.55 3.52
CA ALA A 72 1.67 6.67 4.67
C ALA A 72 2.94 6.98 5.49
N THR A 73 3.63 8.09 5.21
CA THR A 73 4.65 8.66 6.10
C THR A 73 4.00 9.41 7.27
N ALA A 74 2.77 9.91 7.08
CA ALA A 74 2.00 10.60 8.10
C ALA A 74 1.65 9.70 9.32
N PRO A 75 1.34 10.29 10.48
CA PRO A 75 0.84 9.55 11.63
C PRO A 75 -0.41 8.73 11.28
N LEU A 76 -0.50 7.49 11.79
CA LEU A 76 -1.59 6.56 11.47
C LEU A 76 -3.01 7.16 11.53
N PRO A 77 -3.38 7.99 12.53
CA PRO A 77 -4.70 8.61 12.55
C PRO A 77 -4.99 9.51 11.34
N ARG A 78 -3.97 10.19 10.80
CA ARG A 78 -4.12 11.03 9.60
C ARG A 78 -4.33 10.18 8.36
N VAL A 79 -3.53 9.12 8.19
CA VAL A 79 -3.67 8.14 7.10
C VAL A 79 -5.08 7.54 7.09
N VAL A 80 -5.56 7.09 8.25
CA VAL A 80 -6.91 6.54 8.40
C VAL A 80 -7.98 7.57 8.06
N ASN A 81 -7.87 8.80 8.59
CA ASN A 81 -8.84 9.85 8.30
C ASN A 81 -8.89 10.21 6.81
N GLU A 82 -7.74 10.21 6.13
CA GLU A 82 -7.68 10.48 4.69
C GLU A 82 -8.41 9.39 3.89
N ILE A 83 -8.15 8.11 4.18
CA ILE A 83 -8.86 6.99 3.56
C ILE A 83 -10.37 7.12 3.79
N LEU A 84 -10.80 7.35 5.03
CA LEU A 84 -12.23 7.49 5.36
C LEU A 84 -12.88 8.66 4.62
N ARG A 85 -12.18 9.78 4.46
CA ARG A 85 -12.66 10.94 3.68
C ARG A 85 -12.90 10.57 2.22
N HIS A 86 -12.01 9.80 1.60
CA HIS A 86 -12.20 9.32 0.23
C HIS A 86 -13.40 8.38 0.11
N VAL A 87 -13.58 7.47 1.07
CA VAL A 87 -14.74 6.56 1.01
C VAL A 87 -16.06 7.31 1.22
N GLN A 88 -16.10 8.31 2.09
CA GLN A 88 -17.28 9.16 2.27
C GLN A 88 -17.60 9.99 1.01
N ALA A 89 -16.59 10.50 0.32
CA ALA A 89 -16.78 11.25 -0.93
C ALA A 89 -17.26 10.37 -2.10
N ASN A 90 -16.96 9.07 -2.06
CA ASN A 90 -17.33 8.09 -3.08
C ASN A 90 -18.56 7.23 -2.69
N GLY A 91 -19.17 7.48 -1.53
CA GLY A 91 -20.36 6.75 -1.09
C GLY A 91 -21.59 7.12 -1.92
N PRO A 92 -22.54 6.18 -2.14
CA PRO A 92 -23.80 6.52 -2.77
C PRO A 92 -24.55 7.56 -1.92
N ALA A 93 -25.19 8.53 -2.58
CA ALA A 93 -26.08 9.50 -1.97
C ALA A 93 -27.25 8.83 -1.21
#